data_AF-A0A183DW24-F1
#
_entry.id   AF-A0A183DW24-F1
#
_cell.length_a   1.000
_cell.length_b   1.000
_cell.length_c   1.000
_cell.angle_alpha   90.00
_cell.angle_beta   90.00
_cell.angle_gamma   90.00
#
_symmetry.space_group_name_H-M   'P 1'
#
loop_
_entity.id
_entity.type
_entity.pdbx_description
1 polymer ?
#
loop_
_entity_poly.entity_id
_entity_poly.type
_entity_poly.pdbx_seq_one_letter_code
_entity_poly.pdbx_strand_id
1 'polypeptide(L)'
;MSAPVRKWLLLLVLALLGGRGFCFTHWMVTDDGLTIQSVSDSPYHMAQPHSLVQFLEQERKLDAIAQSRSFITEQEKNIYAHENADDPELESKIRATDRNCIMGGSLTASKDAFLTSYSLGKLNDDMELLSDVDFNVAGDKFTEEPHCTYDLKYSVYAFEHLPSVQQRENLKIVPEAAFDKLLPSNYGIVKFGQHVAKALAKKMTSASLLRLAALYWRIRGDATEAVECFRRALHFTTR
;
A
#
# COMPACT_ATOMS: atom_id res chain seq x y z
N MET A 1 23.66 -59.13 67.61
CA MET A 1 23.34 -58.68 66.23
C MET A 1 22.04 -57.89 66.26
N SER A 2 22.05 -56.54 66.35
CA SER A 2 20.82 -55.70 66.19
C SER A 2 20.96 -54.19 66.48
N ALA A 3 22.15 -53.63 66.76
CA ALA A 3 22.28 -52.20 67.10
C ALA A 3 22.60 -51.25 65.91
N PRO A 4 23.55 -51.55 64.99
CA PRO A 4 23.93 -50.59 63.96
C PRO A 4 22.91 -50.51 62.81
N VAL A 5 22.34 -51.65 62.40
CA VAL A 5 21.35 -51.70 61.31
C VAL A 5 20.06 -50.95 61.67
N ARG A 6 19.64 -51.00 62.94
CA ARG A 6 18.45 -50.29 63.44
C ARG A 6 18.63 -48.76 63.45
N LYS A 7 19.84 -48.26 63.72
CA LYS A 7 20.16 -46.83 63.65
C LYS A 7 20.18 -46.30 62.21
N TRP A 8 20.72 -47.08 61.28
CA TRP A 8 20.71 -46.75 59.85
C TRP A 8 19.30 -46.80 59.26
N LEU A 9 18.48 -47.79 59.63
CA LEU A 9 17.06 -47.82 59.24
C LEU A 9 16.29 -46.61 59.79
N LEU A 10 16.54 -46.22 61.05
CA LEU A 10 15.90 -45.03 61.66
C LEU A 10 16.32 -43.73 60.96
N LEU A 11 17.60 -43.58 60.58
CA LEU A 11 18.08 -42.42 59.83
C LEU A 11 17.51 -42.37 58.41
N LEU A 12 17.37 -43.53 57.75
CA LEU A 12 16.80 -43.64 56.41
C LEU A 12 15.28 -43.37 56.42
N VAL A 13 14.57 -43.83 57.46
CA VAL A 13 13.16 -43.50 57.71
C VAL A 13 12.98 -42.02 58.07
N LEU A 14 13.86 -41.42 58.89
CA LEU A 14 13.82 -39.98 59.15
C LEU A 14 14.12 -39.13 57.91
N ALA A 15 15.02 -39.57 57.03
CA ALA A 15 15.31 -38.90 55.77
C ALA A 15 14.14 -39.00 54.78
N LEU A 16 13.45 -40.15 54.74
CA LEU A 16 12.23 -40.34 53.94
C LEU A 16 11.03 -39.56 54.49
N LEU A 17 10.93 -39.36 55.81
CA LEU A 17 9.88 -38.55 56.46
C LEU A 17 10.21 -37.04 56.48
N GLY A 18 11.47 -36.66 56.30
CA GLY A 18 11.95 -35.27 56.32
C GLY A 18 11.83 -34.53 54.98
N GLY A 19 11.52 -35.25 53.91
CA GLY A 19 11.14 -34.64 52.63
C GLY A 19 9.80 -33.95 52.78
N ARG A 20 9.80 -32.67 53.16
CA ARG A 20 8.61 -31.82 53.05
C ARG A 20 8.20 -31.77 51.58
N GLY A 21 7.20 -32.57 51.20
CA GLY A 21 6.46 -32.33 49.98
C GLY A 21 5.86 -30.93 50.10
N PHE A 22 6.37 -29.98 49.32
CA PHE A 22 5.77 -28.66 49.25
C PHE A 22 4.47 -28.79 48.45
N CYS A 23 3.34 -28.88 49.17
CA CYS A 23 2.03 -28.75 48.56
C CYS A 23 1.77 -27.27 48.32
N PHE A 24 1.86 -26.83 47.07
CA PHE A 24 1.44 -25.50 46.66
C PHE A 24 -0.03 -25.56 46.25
N THR A 25 -0.86 -24.68 46.82
CA THR A 25 -2.22 -24.48 46.31
C THR A 25 -2.15 -23.43 45.21
N HIS A 26 -2.75 -23.73 44.05
CA HIS A 26 -2.89 -22.76 42.97
C HIS A 26 -3.98 -21.71 43.21
N TRP A 27 -4.71 -21.89 44.32
CA TRP A 27 -5.91 -21.15 44.70
C TRP A 27 -5.83 -20.72 46.15
N MET A 28 -6.32 -19.51 46.43
CA MET A 28 -6.52 -18.98 47.76
C MET A 28 -7.89 -18.32 47.86
N VAL A 29 -8.49 -18.37 49.06
CA VAL A 29 -9.69 -17.60 49.38
C VAL A 29 -9.24 -16.25 49.91
N THR A 30 -9.87 -15.17 49.46
CA THR A 30 -9.57 -13.81 49.95
C THR A 30 -9.95 -13.64 51.42
N ASP A 31 -9.33 -12.67 52.10
CA ASP A 31 -9.53 -12.42 53.53
C ASP A 31 -10.98 -12.10 53.91
N ASP A 32 -11.78 -11.63 52.96
CA ASP A 32 -13.22 -11.40 53.08
C ASP A 32 -14.08 -12.68 53.00
N GLY A 33 -13.48 -13.82 52.66
CA GLY A 33 -14.15 -15.11 52.51
C GLY A 33 -15.06 -15.23 51.29
N LEU A 34 -15.12 -14.20 50.43
CA LEU A 34 -16.14 -14.09 49.37
C LEU A 34 -15.62 -14.46 47.98
N THR A 35 -14.30 -14.42 47.73
CA THR A 35 -13.75 -14.69 46.40
C THR A 35 -12.63 -15.72 46.41
N ILE A 36 -12.57 -16.51 45.34
CA ILE A 36 -11.49 -17.47 45.08
C ILE A 36 -10.58 -16.86 44.03
N GLN A 37 -9.28 -16.75 44.33
CA GLN A 37 -8.30 -16.15 43.44
C GLN A 37 -7.10 -17.08 43.24
N SER A 38 -6.50 -17.02 42.06
CA SER A 38 -5.28 -17.77 41.75
C SER A 38 -4.09 -17.14 42.47
N VAL A 39 -3.19 -17.95 43.03
CA VAL A 39 -1.93 -17.46 43.63
C VAL A 39 -1.04 -16.81 42.56
N SER A 40 -0.21 -15.83 42.94
CA SER A 40 0.79 -15.23 42.05
C SER A 40 1.66 -16.31 41.41
N ASP A 41 1.90 -16.19 40.10
CA ASP A 41 2.61 -17.18 39.25
C ASP A 41 1.86 -18.51 39.00
N SER A 42 0.56 -18.57 39.31
CA SER A 42 -0.29 -19.69 38.93
C SER A 42 -0.67 -19.65 37.43
N PRO A 43 -0.64 -20.80 36.71
CA PRO A 43 -1.11 -20.87 35.32
C PRO A 43 -2.62 -20.64 35.20
N TYR A 44 -3.35 -20.72 36.32
CA TYR A 44 -4.81 -20.57 36.39
C TYR A 44 -5.26 -19.11 36.55
N HIS A 45 -4.44 -18.13 36.17
CA HIS A 45 -4.79 -16.72 36.28
C HIS A 45 -6.06 -16.38 35.50
N MET A 46 -7.05 -15.79 36.20
CA MET A 46 -8.33 -15.36 35.61
C MET A 46 -8.44 -13.85 35.60
N ALA A 47 -8.88 -13.28 34.48
CA ALA A 47 -9.14 -11.85 34.38
C ALA A 47 -10.28 -11.38 35.30
N GLN A 48 -11.26 -12.26 35.58
CA GLN A 48 -12.38 -11.98 36.48
C GLN A 48 -12.52 -13.09 37.53
N PRO A 49 -11.96 -12.91 38.74
CA PRO A 49 -11.96 -13.96 39.76
C PRO A 49 -13.35 -14.37 40.29
N HIS A 50 -14.34 -13.48 40.17
CA HIS A 50 -15.72 -13.72 40.59
C HIS A 50 -16.57 -14.45 39.53
N SER A 51 -16.02 -14.73 38.35
CA SER A 51 -16.77 -15.37 37.25
C SER A 51 -16.68 -16.89 37.34
N LEU A 52 -17.79 -17.52 37.74
CA LEU A 52 -17.89 -18.98 37.80
C LEU A 52 -17.66 -19.62 36.42
N VAL A 53 -18.10 -18.98 35.34
CA VAL A 53 -17.88 -19.49 33.97
C VAL A 53 -16.40 -19.52 33.63
N GLN A 54 -15.64 -18.48 33.97
CA GLN A 54 -14.19 -18.47 33.74
C GLN A 54 -13.48 -19.54 34.57
N PHE A 55 -13.94 -19.76 35.82
CA PHE A 55 -13.41 -20.79 36.72
C PHE A 55 -13.69 -22.22 36.23
N LEU A 56 -14.86 -22.48 35.67
CA LEU A 56 -15.19 -23.80 35.12
C LEU A 56 -14.45 -24.09 33.80
N GLU A 57 -13.99 -23.07 33.07
CA GLU A 57 -13.36 -23.21 31.76
C GLU A 57 -11.82 -23.27 31.79
N GLN A 58 -11.21 -23.21 32.97
CA GLN A 58 -9.77 -22.97 33.09
C GLN A 58 -8.91 -24.07 32.51
N GLU A 59 -9.31 -25.32 32.70
CA GLU A 59 -8.64 -26.49 32.11
C GLU A 59 -8.66 -26.40 30.58
N ARG A 60 -9.84 -26.13 29.99
CA ARG A 60 -10.00 -25.95 28.54
C ARG A 60 -9.12 -24.82 28.00
N LYS A 61 -8.98 -23.73 28.75
CA LYS A 61 -8.09 -22.61 28.37
C LYS A 61 -6.62 -23.02 28.41
N LEU A 62 -6.19 -23.75 29.43
CA LEU A 62 -4.83 -24.24 29.51
C LEU A 62 -4.51 -25.26 28.41
N ASP A 63 -5.45 -26.13 28.07
CA ASP A 63 -5.31 -27.05 26.94
C ASP A 63 -5.17 -26.28 25.62
N ALA A 64 -6.00 -25.24 25.41
CA ALA A 64 -5.91 -24.39 24.24
C ALA A 64 -4.57 -23.63 24.16
N ILE A 65 -4.04 -23.16 25.29
CA ILE A 65 -2.72 -22.52 25.36
C ILE A 65 -1.62 -23.53 25.06
N ALA A 66 -1.69 -24.73 25.62
CA ALA A 66 -0.71 -25.79 25.36
C ALA A 66 -0.68 -26.18 23.87
N GLN A 67 -1.85 -26.33 23.24
CA GLN A 67 -1.99 -26.58 21.81
C GLN A 67 -1.49 -25.40 20.97
N SER A 68 -1.80 -24.17 21.37
CA SER A 68 -1.32 -22.98 20.67
C SER A 68 0.19 -22.87 20.74
N ARG A 69 0.78 -23.17 21.91
CA ARG A 69 2.22 -23.15 22.11
C ARG A 69 2.91 -24.20 21.23
N SER A 70 2.39 -25.42 21.18
CA SER A 70 2.98 -26.46 20.32
C SER A 70 2.89 -26.08 18.83
N PHE A 71 1.75 -25.53 18.40
CA PHE A 71 1.57 -25.02 17.04
C PHE A 71 2.56 -23.89 16.71
N ILE A 72 2.69 -22.89 17.58
CA ILE A 72 3.60 -21.75 17.39
C ILE A 72 5.04 -22.24 17.30
N THR A 73 5.49 -23.12 18.20
CA THR A 73 6.85 -23.67 18.17
C THR A 73 7.12 -24.40 16.85
N GLU A 74 6.12 -25.06 16.27
CA GLU A 74 6.29 -25.73 14.97
C GLU A 74 6.31 -24.74 13.80
N GLN A 75 5.45 -23.71 13.82
CA GLN A 75 5.47 -22.66 12.81
C GLN A 75 6.78 -21.86 12.85
N GLU A 76 7.31 -21.59 14.03
CA GLU A 76 8.60 -20.92 14.22
C GLU A 76 9.74 -21.67 13.52
N LYS A 77 9.80 -23.01 13.67
CA LYS A 77 10.78 -23.84 12.94
C LYS A 77 10.61 -23.71 11.43
N ASN A 78 9.37 -23.71 10.93
CA ASN A 78 9.10 -23.57 9.50
C ASN A 78 9.54 -22.19 8.99
N ILE A 79 9.23 -21.11 9.72
CA ILE A 79 9.67 -19.75 9.38
C ILE A 79 11.19 -19.68 9.31
N TYR A 80 11.89 -20.21 10.31
CA TYR A 80 13.36 -20.23 10.28
C TYR A 80 13.93 -21.10 9.16
N ALA A 81 13.28 -22.21 8.81
CA ALA A 81 13.69 -23.02 7.68
C ALA A 81 13.54 -22.26 6.35
N HIS A 82 12.45 -21.51 6.19
CA HIS A 82 12.23 -20.65 5.02
C HIS A 82 13.17 -19.46 4.99
N GLU A 83 13.35 -18.73 6.09
CA GLU A 83 14.25 -17.59 6.19
C GLU A 83 15.70 -17.97 5.86
N ASN A 84 16.16 -19.15 6.31
CA ASN A 84 17.50 -19.65 5.97
C ASN A 84 17.62 -20.13 4.52
N ALA A 85 16.52 -20.52 3.87
CA ALA A 85 16.49 -20.93 2.48
C ALA A 85 16.32 -19.73 1.53
N ASP A 86 15.66 -18.67 1.99
CA ASP A 86 15.43 -17.45 1.25
C ASP A 86 16.73 -16.67 1.09
N ASP A 87 17.03 -16.27 -0.14
CA ASP A 87 18.20 -15.47 -0.45
C ASP A 87 17.87 -13.99 -0.24
N PRO A 88 18.39 -13.33 0.83
CA PRO A 88 18.07 -11.93 1.11
C PRO A 88 18.58 -10.99 0.01
N GLU A 89 19.53 -11.45 -0.81
CA GLU A 89 20.12 -10.69 -1.90
C GLU A 89 19.50 -11.03 -3.26
N LEU A 90 18.46 -11.87 -3.31
CA LEU A 90 17.84 -12.34 -4.55
C LEU A 90 17.53 -11.20 -5.53
N GLU A 91 16.92 -10.12 -5.01
CA GLU A 91 16.57 -8.96 -5.84
C GLU A 91 17.80 -8.29 -6.44
N SER A 92 18.86 -8.11 -5.64
CA SER A 92 20.11 -7.51 -6.10
C SER A 92 20.82 -8.39 -7.14
N LYS A 93 20.80 -9.72 -6.96
CA LYS A 93 21.38 -10.69 -7.91
C LYS A 93 20.62 -10.70 -9.23
N ILE A 94 19.28 -10.69 -9.18
CA ILE A 94 18.44 -10.57 -10.37
C ILE A 94 18.75 -9.25 -11.09
N ARG A 95 18.79 -8.12 -10.37
CA ARG A 95 19.11 -6.82 -10.97
C ARG A 95 20.50 -6.76 -11.60
N ALA A 96 21.48 -7.45 -11.03
CA ALA A 96 22.84 -7.52 -11.55
C ALA A 96 23.02 -8.48 -12.75
N THR A 97 22.13 -9.47 -12.89
CA THR A 97 22.28 -10.57 -13.87
C THR A 97 21.29 -10.47 -15.02
N ASP A 98 20.06 -10.03 -14.76
CA ASP A 98 18.99 -9.96 -15.75
C ASP A 98 19.20 -8.78 -16.71
N ARG A 99 19.26 -9.09 -18.01
CA ARG A 99 19.53 -8.09 -19.06
C ARG A 99 18.49 -6.97 -19.10
N ASN A 100 17.21 -7.29 -18.82
CA ASN A 100 16.15 -6.29 -18.86
C ASN A 100 16.24 -5.38 -17.63
N CYS A 101 16.61 -5.90 -16.46
CA CYS A 101 16.86 -5.11 -15.26
C CYS A 101 18.08 -4.19 -15.44
N ILE A 102 19.18 -4.70 -16.02
CA ILE A 102 20.36 -3.89 -16.33
C ILE A 102 19.99 -2.76 -17.32
N MET A 103 19.19 -3.07 -18.34
CA MET A 103 18.73 -2.09 -19.33
C MET A 103 17.75 -1.07 -18.72
N GLY A 104 16.86 -1.53 -17.84
CA GLY A 104 15.88 -0.69 -17.15
C GLY A 104 16.48 0.19 -16.06
N GLY A 105 17.70 -0.12 -15.60
CA GLY A 105 18.38 0.61 -14.54
C GLY A 105 17.69 0.46 -13.18
N SER A 106 17.98 1.39 -12.27
CA SER A 106 17.31 1.43 -10.96
C SER A 106 15.96 2.12 -11.10
N LEU A 107 14.87 1.38 -10.85
CA LEU A 107 13.56 1.99 -10.66
C LEU A 107 13.56 2.71 -9.31
N THR A 108 13.90 3.99 -9.31
CA THR A 108 13.80 4.82 -8.10
C THR A 108 12.33 4.99 -7.75
N ALA A 109 11.98 5.01 -6.46
CA ALA A 109 10.66 5.41 -5.99
C ALA A 109 10.37 6.91 -6.21
N SER A 110 11.14 7.58 -7.07
CA SER A 110 10.99 8.99 -7.41
C SER A 110 9.78 9.16 -8.34
N LYS A 111 9.05 10.27 -8.19
CA LYS A 111 7.89 10.61 -9.05
C LYS A 111 8.28 10.61 -10.54
N ASP A 112 9.51 10.99 -10.84
CA ASP A 112 10.08 11.03 -12.19
C ASP A 112 10.15 9.66 -12.88
N ALA A 113 10.34 8.58 -12.12
CA ALA A 113 10.34 7.22 -12.67
C ALA A 113 8.94 6.75 -13.13
N PHE A 114 7.88 7.44 -12.73
CA PHE A 114 6.48 7.07 -12.99
C PHE A 114 5.72 8.12 -13.82
N LEU A 115 6.41 9.03 -14.51
CA LEU A 115 5.77 10.14 -15.25
C LEU A 115 4.69 9.68 -16.24
N THR A 116 4.88 8.53 -16.91
CA THR A 116 3.89 7.97 -17.84
C THR A 116 2.61 7.49 -17.16
N SER A 117 2.67 7.06 -15.90
CA SER A 117 1.49 6.69 -15.12
C SER A 117 0.60 7.91 -14.82
N TYR A 118 1.17 9.11 -14.81
CA TYR A 118 0.48 10.35 -14.48
C TYR A 118 -0.02 11.14 -15.70
N SER A 119 0.33 10.76 -16.94
CA SER A 119 -0.08 11.50 -18.15
C SER A 119 -1.53 11.27 -18.58
N LEU A 120 -2.26 10.37 -17.90
CA LEU A 120 -3.66 10.01 -18.17
C LEU A 120 -3.88 9.56 -19.63
N GLY A 121 -3.45 8.34 -19.96
CA GLY A 121 -3.77 7.70 -21.24
C GLY A 121 -2.61 7.00 -21.93
N LYS A 122 -2.81 6.63 -23.19
CA LYS A 122 -1.78 6.05 -24.06
C LYS A 122 -1.08 7.16 -24.85
N LEU A 123 -0.11 7.83 -24.22
CA LEU A 123 0.53 9.01 -24.79
C LEU A 123 1.10 8.78 -26.20
N ASN A 124 1.76 7.65 -26.44
CA ASN A 124 2.30 7.32 -27.77
C ASN A 124 1.20 7.27 -28.83
N ASP A 125 0.13 6.49 -28.58
CA ASP A 125 -1.02 6.38 -29.48
C ASP A 125 -1.70 7.75 -29.70
N ASP A 126 -1.81 8.55 -28.65
CA ASP A 126 -2.42 9.88 -28.75
C ASP A 126 -1.57 10.83 -29.59
N MET A 127 -0.25 10.78 -29.46
CA MET A 127 0.69 11.58 -30.25
C MET A 127 0.72 11.15 -31.73
N GLU A 128 0.44 9.89 -32.05
CA GLU A 128 0.34 9.42 -33.44
C GLU A 128 -0.75 10.17 -34.21
N LEU A 129 -1.86 10.55 -33.57
CA LEU A 129 -2.92 11.35 -34.20
C LEU A 129 -2.45 12.75 -34.64
N LEU A 130 -1.35 13.27 -34.08
CA LEU A 130 -0.79 14.52 -34.55
C LEU A 130 -0.08 14.32 -35.89
N SER A 131 0.48 13.14 -36.18
CA SER A 131 1.21 12.89 -37.43
C SER A 131 0.35 13.00 -38.70
N ASP A 132 -0.95 12.74 -38.59
CA ASP A 132 -1.94 12.89 -39.66
C ASP A 132 -2.25 14.36 -40.03
N VAL A 133 -1.84 15.31 -39.20
CA VAL A 133 -2.13 16.73 -39.40
C VAL A 133 -0.94 17.39 -40.08
N ASP A 134 -1.15 17.90 -41.29
CA ASP A 134 -0.11 18.67 -41.97
C ASP A 134 0.19 19.98 -41.22
N PHE A 135 1.37 20.03 -40.60
CA PHE A 135 1.89 21.19 -39.89
C PHE A 135 2.77 22.08 -40.78
N ASN A 136 3.15 21.63 -41.98
CA ASN A 136 3.98 22.36 -42.95
C ASN A 136 3.13 23.32 -43.78
N VAL A 137 2.41 24.24 -43.13
CA VAL A 137 1.79 25.36 -43.84
C VAL A 137 2.72 26.56 -43.70
N ALA A 138 3.53 26.78 -44.73
CA ALA A 138 4.37 27.96 -44.87
C ALA A 138 3.49 29.22 -44.83
N GLY A 139 3.53 29.95 -43.73
CA GLY A 139 2.96 31.30 -43.63
C GLY A 139 2.04 31.57 -42.45
N ASP A 140 1.53 30.55 -41.76
CA ASP A 140 0.66 30.79 -40.62
C ASP A 140 1.45 30.65 -39.31
N LYS A 141 1.77 31.80 -38.69
CA LYS A 141 2.27 31.85 -37.31
C LYS A 141 1.11 31.48 -36.39
N PHE A 142 0.70 30.22 -36.43
CA PHE A 142 -0.32 29.69 -35.54
C PHE A 142 0.23 29.79 -34.12
N THR A 143 -0.14 30.87 -33.43
CA THR A 143 0.38 31.25 -32.11
C THR A 143 -0.64 30.88 -31.02
N GLU A 144 -1.77 30.29 -31.40
CA GLU A 144 -2.84 29.94 -30.47
C GLU A 144 -2.47 28.71 -29.63
N GLU A 145 -2.83 28.79 -28.36
CA GLU A 145 -2.72 27.71 -27.39
C GLU A 145 -3.93 26.77 -27.52
N PRO A 146 -3.81 25.48 -27.12
CA PRO A 146 -4.86 24.49 -27.33
C PRO A 146 -6.01 24.63 -26.33
N HIS A 147 -6.94 25.55 -26.61
CA HIS A 147 -8.16 25.70 -25.82
C HIS A 147 -9.22 24.67 -26.21
N CYS A 148 -9.82 24.04 -25.21
CA CYS A 148 -10.87 23.04 -25.40
C CYS A 148 -12.26 23.70 -25.38
N THR A 149 -12.70 24.26 -26.51
CA THR A 149 -13.84 25.20 -26.59
C THR A 149 -15.24 24.56 -26.68
N TYR A 150 -15.36 23.24 -26.75
CA TYR A 150 -16.67 22.57 -26.85
C TYR A 150 -17.59 22.95 -25.67
N ASP A 151 -18.84 23.38 -25.91
CA ASP A 151 -19.76 23.77 -24.83
C ASP A 151 -20.28 22.54 -24.07
N LEU A 152 -19.62 22.19 -22.96
CA LEU A 152 -20.00 21.10 -22.07
C LEU A 152 -20.55 21.65 -20.75
N LYS A 153 -21.88 21.83 -20.68
CA LYS A 153 -22.56 22.35 -19.48
C LYS A 153 -22.46 21.41 -18.27
N TYR A 154 -22.77 20.13 -18.46
CA TYR A 154 -22.71 19.11 -17.41
C TYR A 154 -22.49 17.71 -18.01
N SER A 155 -21.65 16.91 -17.35
CA SER A 155 -21.40 15.50 -17.66
C SER A 155 -21.11 14.72 -16.38
N VAL A 156 -21.96 13.72 -16.07
CA VAL A 156 -21.72 12.80 -14.94
C VAL A 156 -20.39 12.06 -15.12
N TYR A 157 -20.04 11.70 -16.36
CA TYR A 157 -18.80 11.01 -16.72
C TYR A 157 -17.53 11.85 -16.48
N ALA A 158 -17.69 13.17 -16.36
CA ALA A 158 -16.60 14.10 -16.08
C ALA A 158 -16.44 14.39 -14.57
N PHE A 159 -17.02 13.56 -13.70
CA PHE A 159 -16.96 13.66 -12.24
C PHE A 159 -17.50 14.98 -11.66
N GLU A 160 -18.44 15.62 -12.32
CA GLU A 160 -19.00 16.91 -11.89
C GLU A 160 -19.85 16.85 -10.62
N HIS A 161 -20.11 15.66 -10.07
CA HIS A 161 -20.70 15.50 -8.74
C HIS A 161 -19.69 15.79 -7.61
N LEU A 162 -18.38 15.82 -7.90
CA LEU A 162 -17.35 16.16 -6.93
C LEU A 162 -17.26 17.69 -6.78
N PRO A 163 -17.38 18.25 -5.56
CA PRO A 163 -17.31 19.71 -5.35
C PRO A 163 -16.04 20.36 -5.91
N SER A 164 -14.91 19.65 -5.85
CA SER A 164 -13.63 20.13 -6.38
C SER A 164 -13.65 20.34 -7.90
N VAL A 165 -14.43 19.54 -8.64
CA VAL A 165 -14.59 19.69 -10.10
C VAL A 165 -15.60 20.81 -10.42
N GLN A 166 -16.61 21.00 -9.57
CA GLN A 166 -17.54 22.12 -9.71
C GLN A 166 -16.82 23.47 -9.53
N GLN A 167 -15.92 23.56 -8.55
CA GLN A 167 -15.13 24.75 -8.21
C GLN A 167 -13.78 24.81 -8.95
N ARG A 168 -13.68 24.19 -10.13
CA ARG A 168 -12.42 24.03 -10.88
C ARG A 168 -11.68 25.33 -11.20
N GLU A 169 -12.40 26.45 -11.32
CA GLU A 169 -11.83 27.79 -11.53
C GLU A 169 -10.89 28.24 -10.40
N ASN A 170 -11.06 27.67 -9.19
CA ASN A 170 -10.23 27.97 -8.03
C ASN A 170 -9.05 27.01 -7.86
N LEU A 171 -8.91 26.00 -8.74
CA LEU A 171 -7.83 25.03 -8.65
C LEU A 171 -6.50 25.70 -9.03
N LYS A 172 -5.45 25.28 -8.34
CA LYS A 172 -4.09 25.73 -8.61
C LYS A 172 -3.19 24.51 -8.70
N ILE A 173 -2.32 24.50 -9.69
CA ILE A 173 -1.31 23.46 -9.87
C ILE A 173 0.05 24.13 -10.06
N VAL A 174 1.10 23.50 -9.55
CA VAL A 174 2.47 23.90 -9.85
C VAL A 174 2.81 23.35 -11.25
N PRO A 175 3.41 24.14 -12.16
CA PRO A 175 3.80 23.66 -13.48
C PRO A 175 4.55 22.33 -13.42
N GLU A 176 4.01 21.30 -14.08
CA GLU A 176 4.56 19.95 -14.06
C GLU A 176 5.63 19.78 -15.15
N ALA A 177 6.69 20.59 -15.09
CA ALA A 177 7.74 20.69 -16.12
C ALA A 177 8.43 19.35 -16.45
N ALA A 178 8.41 18.38 -15.52
CA ALA A 178 8.95 17.04 -15.76
C ALA A 178 8.27 16.31 -16.93
N PHE A 179 7.01 16.63 -17.25
CA PHE A 179 6.32 16.04 -18.41
C PHE A 179 6.82 16.54 -19.76
N ASP A 180 7.58 17.64 -19.82
CA ASP A 180 8.27 18.04 -21.05
C ASP A 180 9.24 16.96 -21.53
N LYS A 181 9.80 16.17 -20.59
CA LYS A 181 10.65 15.00 -20.90
C LYS A 181 9.91 13.86 -21.60
N LEU A 182 8.57 13.85 -21.58
CA LEU A 182 7.76 12.86 -22.29
C LEU A 182 7.60 13.21 -23.78
N LEU A 183 7.86 14.46 -24.16
CA LEU A 183 7.84 14.89 -25.55
C LEU A 183 9.14 14.47 -26.25
N PRO A 184 9.11 14.18 -27.57
CA PRO A 184 10.32 13.97 -28.35
C PRO A 184 11.30 15.12 -28.19
N SER A 185 12.61 14.84 -28.11
CA SER A 185 13.65 15.83 -27.78
C SER A 185 13.71 17.05 -28.73
N ASN A 186 13.21 16.91 -29.96
CA ASN A 186 13.13 17.97 -30.96
C ASN A 186 11.76 18.71 -30.96
N TYR A 187 10.89 18.37 -30.02
CA TYR A 187 9.50 18.80 -29.97
C TYR A 187 9.19 19.56 -28.70
N GLY A 188 9.62 20.83 -28.65
CA GLY A 188 9.39 21.68 -27.49
C GLY A 188 7.90 21.98 -27.25
N ILE A 189 7.56 22.24 -25.99
CA ILE A 189 6.20 22.51 -25.51
C ILE A 189 5.40 23.52 -26.36
N VAL A 190 6.04 24.59 -26.87
CA VAL A 190 5.37 25.62 -27.68
C VAL A 190 4.85 25.02 -28.99
N LYS A 191 5.71 24.27 -29.70
CA LYS A 191 5.32 23.58 -30.94
C LYS A 191 4.27 22.52 -30.67
N PHE A 192 4.40 21.78 -29.56
CA PHE A 192 3.41 20.81 -29.13
C PHE A 192 2.02 21.45 -28.94
N GLY A 193 1.94 22.57 -28.20
CA GLY A 193 0.68 23.29 -28.00
C GLY A 193 0.04 23.75 -29.31
N GLN A 194 0.82 24.35 -30.21
CA GLN A 194 0.35 24.82 -31.53
C GLN A 194 -0.20 23.68 -32.38
N HIS A 195 0.50 22.54 -32.41
CA HIS A 195 0.09 21.38 -33.18
C HIS A 195 -1.20 20.76 -32.61
N VAL A 196 -1.31 20.64 -31.29
CA VAL A 196 -2.53 20.16 -30.63
C VAL A 196 -3.70 21.09 -30.90
N ALA A 197 -3.49 22.41 -30.84
CA ALA A 197 -4.51 23.42 -31.11
C ALA A 197 -5.01 23.33 -32.57
N LYS A 198 -4.10 23.21 -33.54
CA LYS A 198 -4.44 23.00 -34.96
C LYS A 198 -5.20 21.69 -35.17
N ALA A 199 -4.83 20.62 -34.48
CA ALA A 199 -5.53 19.34 -34.55
C ALA A 199 -6.93 19.43 -33.94
N LEU A 200 -7.09 20.10 -32.80
CA LEU A 200 -8.39 20.34 -32.14
C LEU A 200 -9.33 21.18 -33.01
N ALA A 201 -8.81 22.16 -33.74
CA ALA A 201 -9.62 22.95 -34.69
C ALA A 201 -10.27 22.07 -35.77
N LYS A 202 -9.63 20.95 -36.16
CA LYS A 202 -10.20 19.98 -37.10
C LYS A 202 -11.12 18.96 -36.43
N LYS A 203 -10.78 18.50 -35.22
CA LYS A 203 -11.47 17.42 -34.51
C LYS A 203 -11.66 17.76 -33.03
N MET A 204 -12.55 18.70 -32.73
CA MET A 204 -12.78 19.22 -31.37
C MET A 204 -13.31 18.18 -30.37
N THR A 205 -13.90 17.09 -30.83
CA THR A 205 -14.49 16.03 -30.00
C THR A 205 -13.57 14.81 -29.82
N SER A 206 -12.32 14.87 -30.32
CA SER A 206 -11.36 13.77 -30.17
C SER A 206 -10.84 13.70 -28.74
N ALA A 207 -11.19 12.64 -28.01
CA ALA A 207 -10.74 12.44 -26.63
C ALA A 207 -9.21 12.40 -26.50
N SER A 208 -8.49 11.87 -27.49
CA SER A 208 -7.02 11.88 -27.51
C SER A 208 -6.44 13.30 -27.60
N LEU A 209 -6.97 14.12 -28.51
CA LEU A 209 -6.50 15.50 -28.67
C LEU A 209 -6.83 16.36 -27.44
N LEU A 210 -7.99 16.13 -26.82
CA LEU A 210 -8.38 16.79 -25.57
C LEU A 210 -7.46 16.39 -24.41
N ARG A 211 -7.02 15.13 -24.33
CA ARG A 211 -6.02 14.67 -23.34
C ARG A 211 -4.65 15.30 -23.58
N LEU A 212 -4.22 15.44 -24.84
CA LEU A 212 -2.98 16.12 -25.19
C LEU A 212 -3.02 17.63 -24.83
N ALA A 213 -4.16 18.29 -25.05
CA ALA A 213 -4.34 19.68 -24.64
C ALA A 213 -4.31 19.83 -23.11
N ALA A 214 -4.94 18.91 -22.39
CA ALA A 214 -4.86 18.89 -20.93
C ALA A 214 -3.41 18.68 -20.43
N LEU A 215 -2.64 17.82 -21.08
CA LEU A 215 -1.21 17.63 -20.78
C LEU A 215 -0.41 18.92 -20.99
N TYR A 216 -0.66 19.65 -22.09
CA TYR A 216 -0.05 20.96 -22.34
C TYR A 216 -0.30 21.95 -21.19
N TRP A 217 -1.55 22.09 -20.75
CA TRP A 217 -1.92 23.01 -19.67
C TRP A 217 -1.33 22.60 -18.32
N ARG A 218 -1.19 21.30 -18.04
CA ARG A 218 -0.49 20.81 -16.84
C ARG A 218 1.00 21.15 -16.83
N ILE A 219 1.68 21.02 -17.98
CA ILE A 219 3.09 21.40 -18.09
C ILE A 219 3.24 22.92 -17.85
N ARG A 220 2.32 23.73 -18.40
CA ARG A 220 2.28 25.19 -18.21
C ARG A 220 1.86 25.63 -16.81
N GLY A 221 1.11 24.79 -16.10
CA GLY A 221 0.59 25.08 -14.76
C GLY A 221 -0.79 25.75 -14.74
N ASP A 222 -1.57 25.68 -15.82
CA ASP A 222 -2.95 26.16 -15.82
C ASP A 222 -3.89 25.02 -15.42
N ALA A 223 -4.35 25.04 -14.17
CA ALA A 223 -5.22 24.00 -13.65
C ALA A 223 -6.62 24.05 -14.27
N THR A 224 -7.15 25.24 -14.54
CA THR A 224 -8.51 25.44 -15.02
C THR A 224 -8.65 24.89 -16.43
N GLU A 225 -7.76 25.31 -17.33
CA GLU A 225 -7.76 24.83 -18.72
C GLU A 225 -7.47 23.33 -18.80
N ALA A 226 -6.55 22.83 -17.97
CA ALA A 226 -6.27 21.39 -17.89
C ALA A 226 -7.52 20.58 -17.52
N VAL A 227 -8.25 21.01 -16.48
CA VAL A 227 -9.46 20.33 -16.01
C VAL A 227 -10.60 20.45 -17.04
N GLU A 228 -10.74 21.60 -17.70
CA GLU A 228 -11.74 21.78 -18.77
C GLU A 228 -11.49 20.85 -19.96
N CYS A 229 -10.23 20.67 -20.36
CA CYS A 229 -9.85 19.70 -21.38
C CYS A 229 -10.11 18.25 -20.93
N PHE A 230 -9.77 17.89 -19.69
CA PHE A 230 -10.08 16.55 -19.16
C PHE A 230 -11.57 16.27 -19.04
N ARG A 231 -12.39 17.25 -18.63
CA ARG A 231 -13.85 17.11 -18.58
C ARG A 231 -14.41 16.66 -19.93
N ARG A 232 -13.98 17.34 -21.00
CA ARG A 232 -14.40 17.03 -22.37
C ARG A 232 -13.84 15.69 -22.83
N ALA A 233 -12.58 15.40 -22.53
CA ALA A 233 -11.99 14.11 -22.85
C ALA A 233 -12.79 12.96 -22.25
N LEU A 234 -13.08 13.00 -20.93
CA LEU A 234 -13.85 11.99 -20.22
C LEU A 234 -15.29 11.84 -20.75
N HIS A 235 -15.91 12.95 -21.15
CA HIS A 235 -17.23 12.92 -21.78
C HIS A 235 -17.22 12.18 -23.12
N PHE A 236 -16.17 12.34 -23.93
CA PHE A 236 -16.06 11.71 -25.24
C PHE A 236 -15.39 10.32 -25.23
N THR A 237 -14.70 9.90 -24.16
CA THR A 237 -14.19 8.52 -24.03
C THR A 237 -15.27 7.51 -23.64
N THR A 238 -16.33 7.97 -22.98
CA THR A 238 -17.38 7.12 -22.39
C THR A 238 -18.61 6.94 -23.29
N ARG A 239 -18.58 7.52 -24.49
CA ARG A 239 -19.68 7.58 -25.45
C ARG A 239 -19.31 6.87 -26.74
#